data_AF-A0A954HGK3-F1
#
_entry.id   AF-A0A954HGK3-F1
#
_cell.length_a   1.000
_cell.length_b   1.000
_cell.length_c   1.000
_cell.angle_alpha   90.00
_cell.angle_beta   90.00
_cell.angle_gamma   90.00
#
_symmetry.space_group_name_H-M   'P 1'
#
loop_
_entity.id
_entity.type
_entity.pdbx_description
1 polymer ?
#
loop_
_entity_poly.entity_id
_entity_poly.type
_entity_poly.pdbx_seq_one_letter_code
_entity_poly.pdbx_strand_id
1 'polypeptide(L)'
;MSVVPIERVVDLLDPAANVILNMSVEEAIERVGSGDVSKVREIDGQFALMHRRGISIRMARSIARPMRFFLAKRAEGPCLVVAERMDEIRAFLESEGLGDQFHPSYTRMVPAHHVMELTLVGCPDPRPTTTRYFTPQQNRWKADLDEIGRRYIEAVSHEIDQWLNQIDDRELIGVLFSGG
;
A
#
# COMPACT_ATOMS: atom_id res chain seq x y z
N MET A 1 7.89 -26.90 19.04
CA MET A 1 8.67 -26.00 18.14
C MET A 1 8.57 -24.60 18.71
N SER A 2 9.71 -24.00 19.05
CA SER A 2 9.77 -22.65 19.61
C SER A 2 9.50 -21.63 18.51
N VAL A 3 8.47 -20.80 18.71
CA VAL A 3 8.11 -19.72 17.79
C VAL A 3 9.00 -18.52 18.12
N VAL A 4 9.94 -18.18 17.25
CA VAL A 4 10.86 -17.03 17.44
C VAL A 4 10.24 -15.78 16.79
N PRO A 5 9.86 -14.73 17.53
CA PRO A 5 9.27 -13.53 16.95
C PRO A 5 10.23 -12.85 15.95
N ILE A 6 9.69 -12.17 14.93
CA ILE A 6 10.48 -11.27 14.07
C ILE A 6 10.86 -10.05 14.89
N GLU A 7 12.15 -9.85 15.07
CA GLU A 7 12.69 -8.80 15.93
C GLU A 7 12.68 -7.44 15.21
N ARG A 8 12.95 -7.44 13.90
CA ARG A 8 13.17 -6.22 13.12
C ARG A 8 12.18 -6.10 11.94
N VAL A 9 11.53 -4.94 11.87
CA VAL A 9 10.70 -4.49 10.75
C VAL A 9 11.33 -3.22 10.21
N VAL A 10 11.58 -3.18 8.91
CA VAL A 10 12.19 -2.06 8.22
C VAL A 10 11.19 -1.54 7.21
N ASP A 11 10.76 -0.31 7.41
CA ASP A 11 9.88 0.42 6.52
C ASP A 11 10.70 1.36 5.65
N LEU A 12 10.78 1.07 4.35
CA LEU A 12 11.45 1.89 3.35
C LEU A 12 10.44 2.65 2.49
N LEU A 13 9.15 2.64 2.83
CA LEU A 13 8.16 3.42 2.10
C LEU A 13 8.43 4.92 2.26
N ASP A 14 8.31 5.66 1.16
CA ASP A 14 8.32 7.11 1.21
C ASP A 14 6.94 7.62 1.71
N PRO A 15 6.87 8.19 2.93
CA PRO A 15 5.61 8.73 3.44
C PRO A 15 5.14 9.96 2.66
N ALA A 16 6.05 10.75 2.08
CA ALA A 16 5.73 11.99 1.36
C ALA A 16 5.09 11.73 0.00
N ALA A 17 5.29 10.54 -0.58
CA ALA A 17 4.63 10.12 -1.80
C ALA A 17 3.16 9.67 -1.58
N ASN A 18 2.65 9.68 -0.34
CA ASN A 18 1.21 9.45 -0.10
C ASN A 18 0.42 10.70 -0.51
N VAL A 19 -0.62 10.49 -1.31
CA VAL A 19 -1.63 11.50 -1.62
C VAL A 19 -2.89 11.08 -0.89
N ILE A 20 -3.19 11.69 0.25
CA ILE A 20 -4.41 11.40 1.02
C ILE A 20 -5.29 12.64 0.97
N LEU A 21 -6.55 12.46 0.55
CA LEU A 21 -7.41 13.57 0.15
C LEU A 21 -8.36 14.03 1.27
N ASN A 22 -8.61 13.19 2.27
CA ASN A 22 -9.71 13.40 3.22
C ASN A 22 -9.35 13.24 4.71
N MET A 23 -8.09 12.91 5.05
CA MET A 23 -7.61 12.75 6.43
C MET A 23 -6.08 12.89 6.51
N SER A 24 -5.52 12.85 7.73
CA SER A 24 -4.06 12.82 7.91
C SER A 24 -3.47 11.43 7.63
N VAL A 25 -2.16 11.37 7.37
CA VAL A 25 -1.44 10.09 7.15
C VAL A 25 -1.48 9.21 8.39
N GLU A 26 -1.36 9.79 9.57
CA GLU A 26 -1.42 9.08 10.86
C GLU A 26 -2.79 8.45 11.07
N GLU A 27 -3.88 9.19 10.78
CA GLU A 27 -5.23 8.64 10.87
C GLU A 27 -5.44 7.50 9.87
N ALA A 28 -4.95 7.64 8.64
CA ALA A 28 -5.01 6.58 7.64
C ALA A 28 -4.23 5.32 8.08
N ILE A 29 -3.05 5.50 8.69
CA ILE A 29 -2.23 4.41 9.26
C ILE A 29 -3.00 3.71 10.39
N GLU A 30 -3.68 4.44 11.27
CA GLU A 30 -4.50 3.86 12.34
C GLU A 30 -5.71 3.09 11.79
N ARG A 31 -6.34 3.58 10.71
CA ARG A 31 -7.43 2.84 10.04
C ARG A 31 -6.92 1.51 9.48
N VAL A 32 -5.75 1.48 8.84
CA VAL A 32 -5.08 0.24 8.43
C VAL A 32 -4.73 -0.63 9.64
N GLY A 33 -4.24 0.00 10.70
CA GLY A 33 -3.92 -0.62 11.98
C GLY A 33 -5.10 -1.29 12.65
N SER A 34 -6.32 -0.81 12.43
CA SER A 34 -7.54 -1.39 12.98
C SER A 34 -7.88 -2.76 12.36
N GLY A 35 -7.49 -2.99 11.10
CA GLY A 35 -7.84 -4.18 10.32
C GLY A 35 -9.29 -4.20 9.81
N ASP A 36 -10.07 -3.16 10.11
CA ASP A 36 -11.43 -2.99 9.63
C ASP A 36 -11.42 -2.49 8.19
N VAL A 37 -11.79 -3.38 7.26
CA VAL A 37 -11.85 -3.06 5.83
C VAL A 37 -12.82 -1.92 5.50
N SER A 38 -13.84 -1.70 6.32
CA SER A 38 -14.79 -0.59 6.12
C SER A 38 -14.10 0.75 6.36
N LYS A 39 -13.31 0.85 7.44
CA LYS A 39 -12.54 2.05 7.77
C LYS A 39 -11.42 2.31 6.76
N VAL A 40 -10.74 1.25 6.29
CA VAL A 40 -9.70 1.39 5.25
C VAL A 40 -10.31 1.83 3.93
N ARG A 41 -11.53 1.41 3.60
CA ARG A 41 -12.23 1.81 2.37
C ARG A 41 -12.52 3.31 2.30
N GLU A 42 -12.63 3.98 3.45
CA GLU A 42 -12.85 5.42 3.57
C GLU A 42 -11.59 6.25 3.29
N ILE A 43 -10.41 5.65 3.12
CA ILE A 43 -9.19 6.42 2.79
C ILE A 43 -9.24 6.78 1.31
N ASP A 44 -9.33 8.08 1.01
CA ASP A 44 -9.36 8.59 -0.37
C ASP A 44 -7.96 9.04 -0.81
N GLY A 45 -7.59 8.63 -2.01
CA GLY A 45 -6.33 8.98 -2.65
C GLY A 45 -5.40 7.80 -2.97
N GLN A 46 -4.10 8.08 -3.06
CA GLN A 46 -3.05 7.17 -3.47
C GLN A 46 -2.07 6.93 -2.32
N PHE A 47 -2.11 5.74 -1.74
CA PHE A 47 -1.32 5.42 -0.56
C PHE A 47 -0.69 4.03 -0.58
N ALA A 48 0.38 3.88 0.19
CA ALA A 48 0.95 2.63 0.66
C ALA A 48 1.26 2.82 2.15
N LEU A 49 0.56 2.08 3.01
CA LEU A 49 0.57 2.31 4.45
C LEU A 49 0.86 1.01 5.18
N MET A 50 1.71 1.09 6.19
CA MET A 50 2.01 0.01 7.11
C MET A 50 1.71 0.45 8.54
N HIS A 51 1.09 -0.44 9.31
CA HIS A 51 0.91 -0.27 10.74
C HIS A 51 1.48 -1.50 11.47
N ARG A 52 2.28 -1.28 12.50
CA ARG A 52 2.86 -2.34 13.34
C ARG A 52 2.28 -2.28 14.75
N ARG A 53 1.71 -3.40 15.24
CA ARG A 53 1.29 -3.57 16.63
C ARG A 53 1.92 -4.83 17.22
N GLY A 54 3.02 -4.65 17.96
CA GLY A 54 3.82 -5.76 18.49
C GLY A 54 4.34 -6.63 17.35
N ILE A 55 3.85 -7.87 17.29
CA ILE A 55 4.18 -8.86 16.24
C ILE A 55 3.17 -8.89 15.09
N SER A 56 2.09 -8.10 15.12
CA SER A 56 1.14 -8.03 14.00
C SER A 56 1.49 -6.82 13.14
N ILE A 57 1.61 -7.05 11.82
CA ILE A 57 1.79 -6.01 10.83
C ILE A 57 0.59 -6.02 9.91
N ARG A 58 0.02 -4.84 9.69
CA ARG A 58 -1.05 -4.62 8.72
C ARG A 58 -0.54 -3.68 7.64
N MET A 59 -0.81 -4.04 6.40
CA MET A 59 -0.39 -3.31 5.22
C MET A 59 -1.59 -3.12 4.32
N ALA A 60 -1.74 -1.93 3.77
CA ALA A 60 -2.76 -1.66 2.77
C ALA A 60 -2.19 -0.69 1.74
N ARG A 61 -2.55 -0.92 0.47
CA ARG A 61 -2.12 -0.05 -0.61
C ARG A 61 -3.24 0.19 -1.63
N SER A 62 -3.26 1.39 -2.17
CA SER A 62 -4.07 1.80 -3.33
C SER A 62 -3.54 1.17 -4.62
N ILE A 63 -4.21 1.35 -5.76
CA ILE A 63 -3.71 0.83 -7.05
C ILE A 63 -2.41 1.53 -7.51
N ALA A 64 -2.28 2.83 -7.27
CA ALA A 64 -1.24 3.67 -7.85
C ALA A 64 0.13 3.51 -7.18
N ARG A 65 0.15 3.28 -5.86
CA ARG A 65 1.42 3.09 -5.12
C ARG A 65 1.78 1.62 -4.98
N PRO A 66 2.92 1.14 -5.51
CA PRO A 66 3.37 -0.22 -5.28
C PRO A 66 3.80 -0.42 -3.82
N MET A 67 3.62 -1.63 -3.30
CA MET A 67 4.10 -1.99 -1.97
C MET A 67 4.53 -3.44 -1.99
N ARG A 68 5.77 -3.70 -1.58
CA ARG A 68 6.41 -5.00 -1.60
C ARG A 68 7.00 -5.29 -0.24
N PHE A 69 7.16 -6.56 0.07
CA PHE A 69 7.91 -6.97 1.25
C PHE A 69 8.79 -8.19 0.97
N PHE A 70 9.81 -8.33 1.80
CA PHE A 70 10.77 -9.41 1.77
C PHE A 70 11.10 -9.84 3.20
N LEU A 71 11.17 -11.15 3.44
CA LEU A 71 11.51 -11.71 4.73
C LEU A 71 12.92 -12.31 4.68
N ALA A 72 13.88 -11.60 5.27
CA ALA A 72 15.24 -12.10 5.42
C ALA A 72 15.39 -12.92 6.70
N LYS A 73 16.24 -13.94 6.67
CA LYS A 73 16.55 -14.80 7.82
C LYS A 73 17.82 -14.28 8.50
N ARG A 74 17.78 -14.03 9.81
CA ARG A 74 18.98 -13.74 10.62
C ARG A 74 19.06 -14.75 11.76
N ALA A 75 20.25 -14.90 12.34
CA ALA A 75 20.45 -15.75 13.52
C ALA A 75 19.62 -15.28 14.73
N GLU A 76 19.44 -13.97 14.87
CA GLU A 76 18.69 -13.31 15.95
C GLU A 76 17.16 -13.40 15.74
N GLY A 77 16.72 -13.64 14.51
CA GLY A 77 15.31 -13.72 14.14
C GLY A 77 15.07 -13.24 12.71
N PRO A 78 13.88 -13.44 12.14
CA PRO A 78 13.60 -12.92 10.81
C PRO A 78 13.63 -11.39 10.80
N CYS A 79 13.85 -10.80 9.63
CA CYS A 79 13.80 -9.35 9.38
C CYS A 79 12.83 -9.10 8.22
N LEU A 80 11.74 -8.37 8.48
CA LEU A 80 10.82 -7.96 7.42
C LEU A 80 11.27 -6.61 6.85
N VAL A 81 11.45 -6.56 5.54
CA VAL A 81 11.75 -5.32 4.80
C VAL A 81 10.56 -5.01 3.92
N VAL A 82 10.01 -3.82 4.04
CA VAL A 82 8.88 -3.33 3.24
C VAL A 82 9.37 -2.14 2.42
N ALA A 83 9.08 -2.13 1.11
CA ALA A 83 9.52 -1.07 0.20
C ALA A 83 8.60 -0.95 -1.00
N GLU A 84 8.76 0.11 -1.80
CA GLU A 84 8.03 0.24 -3.05
C GLU A 84 8.67 -0.61 -4.14
N ARG A 85 10.01 -0.65 -4.20
CA ARG A 85 10.76 -1.28 -5.29
C ARG A 85 11.65 -2.41 -4.81
N MET A 86 12.00 -3.32 -5.72
CA MET A 86 12.85 -4.48 -5.39
C MET A 86 14.32 -4.10 -5.18
N ASP A 87 14.81 -3.07 -5.87
CA ASP A 87 16.18 -2.57 -5.74
C ASP A 87 16.40 -1.89 -4.39
N GLU A 88 15.40 -1.22 -3.81
CA GLU A 88 15.47 -0.69 -2.44
C GLU A 88 15.66 -1.81 -1.42
N ILE A 89 14.88 -2.90 -1.56
CA ILE A 89 15.01 -4.10 -0.73
C ILE A 89 16.42 -4.68 -0.88
N ARG A 90 16.89 -4.84 -2.13
CA ARG A 90 18.21 -5.39 -2.40
C ARG A 90 19.32 -4.53 -1.78
N ALA A 91 19.29 -3.21 -1.98
CA ALA A 91 20.29 -2.29 -1.44
C ALA A 91 20.33 -2.32 0.09
N PHE A 92 19.16 -2.37 0.73
CA PHE A 92 19.08 -2.55 2.18
C PHE A 92 19.70 -3.87 2.64
N LEU A 93 19.36 -4.99 1.99
CA LEU A 93 19.92 -6.30 2.33
C LEU A 93 21.44 -6.35 2.13
N GLU A 94 21.98 -5.73 1.07
CA GLU A 94 23.42 -5.61 0.85
C GLU A 94 24.10 -4.81 1.96
N SER A 95 23.50 -3.68 2.38
CA SER A 95 24.04 -2.85 3.47
C SER A 95 24.09 -3.55 4.83
N GLU A 96 23.22 -4.55 5.05
CA GLU A 96 23.14 -5.34 6.28
C GLU A 96 23.89 -6.69 6.17
N GLY A 97 24.60 -6.95 5.06
CA GLY A 97 25.31 -8.22 4.84
C GLY A 97 24.38 -9.42 4.60
N LEU A 98 23.13 -9.17 4.20
CA LEU A 98 22.10 -10.18 3.91
C LEU A 98 21.84 -10.35 2.40
N GLY A 99 22.65 -9.72 1.55
CA GLY A 99 22.48 -9.67 0.10
C GLY A 99 22.38 -11.05 -0.57
N ASP A 100 23.11 -12.05 -0.07
CA ASP A 100 23.09 -13.43 -0.61
C ASP A 100 21.72 -14.11 -0.51
N GLN A 101 20.84 -13.62 0.37
CA GLN A 101 19.48 -14.14 0.51
C GLN A 101 18.53 -13.57 -0.54
N PHE A 102 18.89 -12.47 -1.20
CA PHE A 102 17.99 -11.78 -2.11
C PHE A 102 17.83 -12.57 -3.41
N HIS A 103 16.57 -12.87 -3.72
CA HIS A 103 16.18 -13.30 -5.05
C HIS A 103 14.87 -12.57 -5.41
N PRO A 104 14.74 -11.96 -6.61
CA PRO A 104 13.54 -11.19 -6.97
C PRO A 104 12.22 -11.97 -6.85
N SER A 105 12.25 -13.29 -7.08
CA SER A 105 11.06 -14.14 -6.95
C SER A 105 10.62 -14.39 -5.50
N TYR A 106 11.43 -14.03 -4.50
CA TYR A 106 11.10 -14.14 -3.08
C TYR A 106 10.46 -12.86 -2.54
N THR A 107 10.58 -11.74 -3.25
CA THR A 107 9.79 -10.55 -2.96
C THR A 107 8.29 -10.84 -3.17
N ARG A 108 7.46 -10.31 -2.28
CA ARG A 108 6.00 -10.44 -2.32
C ARG A 108 5.37 -9.08 -2.53
N MET A 109 4.43 -8.98 -3.45
CA MET A 109 3.61 -7.78 -3.64
C MET A 109 2.46 -7.78 -2.64
N VAL A 110 2.24 -6.66 -1.96
CA VAL A 110 0.99 -6.42 -1.22
C VAL A 110 -0.12 -6.16 -2.24
N PRO A 111 -1.19 -6.98 -2.28
CA PRO A 111 -2.26 -6.79 -3.24
C PRO A 111 -2.89 -5.39 -3.08
N ALA A 112 -3.14 -4.69 -4.20
CA ALA A 112 -3.97 -3.48 -4.16
C ALA A 112 -5.34 -3.80 -3.57
N HIS A 113 -5.95 -2.85 -2.89
CA HIS A 113 -7.34 -2.96 -2.42
C HIS A 113 -7.59 -4.05 -1.38
N HIS A 114 -6.54 -4.53 -0.72
CA HIS A 114 -6.64 -5.47 0.40
C HIS A 114 -5.95 -4.89 1.63
N VAL A 115 -6.49 -5.23 2.79
CA VAL A 115 -5.74 -5.20 4.05
C VAL A 115 -5.05 -6.55 4.15
N MET A 116 -3.72 -6.52 4.17
CA MET A 116 -2.87 -7.69 4.37
C MET A 116 -2.40 -7.68 5.81
N GLU A 117 -2.63 -8.76 6.54
CA GLU A 117 -2.11 -8.95 7.90
C GLU A 117 -1.06 -10.05 7.90
N LEU A 118 0.08 -9.74 8.54
CA LEU A 118 1.20 -10.63 8.72
C LEU A 118 1.50 -10.74 10.22
N THR A 119 1.39 -11.95 10.76
CA THR A 119 1.85 -12.22 12.13
C THR A 119 3.29 -12.67 12.08
N LEU A 120 4.15 -11.89 12.73
CA LEU A 120 5.57 -12.08 12.85
C LEU A 120 5.95 -13.15 13.89
N VAL A 121 5.33 -14.32 13.77
CA VAL A 121 5.72 -15.53 14.50
C VAL A 121 6.71 -16.29 13.64
N GLY A 122 7.84 -16.71 14.23
CA GLY A 122 8.87 -17.49 13.53
C GLY A 122 8.36 -18.84 13.05
N CYS A 123 9.27 -19.53 12.35
CA CYS A 123 9.05 -20.75 11.57
C CYS A 123 7.82 -21.61 12.01
N PRO A 124 6.88 -21.91 11.10
CA PRO A 124 6.95 -21.78 9.63
C PRO A 124 6.81 -20.34 9.12
N ASP A 125 7.17 -20.11 7.85
CA ASP A 125 7.04 -18.80 7.20
C ASP A 125 5.64 -18.21 7.43
N PRO A 126 5.56 -16.92 7.82
CA PRO A 126 4.31 -16.31 8.19
C PRO A 126 3.35 -16.32 7.00
N ARG A 127 2.17 -16.91 7.19
CA ARG A 127 1.13 -16.92 6.17
C ARG A 127 0.32 -15.63 6.30
N PRO A 128 0.36 -14.76 5.28
CA PRO A 128 -0.43 -13.55 5.34
C PRO A 128 -1.90 -13.87 5.14
N THR A 129 -2.76 -13.18 5.87
CA THR A 129 -4.19 -13.09 5.56
C THR A 129 -4.43 -11.83 4.75
N THR A 130 -5.36 -11.90 3.79
CA THR A 130 -5.69 -10.75 2.93
C THR A 130 -7.19 -10.61 2.84
N THR A 131 -7.71 -9.44 3.22
CA THR A 131 -9.14 -9.14 3.16
C THR A 131 -9.35 -7.94 2.25
N ARG A 132 -10.17 -8.10 1.22
CA ARG A 132 -10.43 -7.04 0.23
C ARG A 132 -11.29 -5.94 0.86
N TYR A 133 -10.88 -4.67 0.74
CA TYR A 133 -11.66 -3.51 1.19
C TYR A 133 -12.38 -2.78 0.05
N PHE A 134 -11.97 -2.99 -1.20
CA PHE A 134 -12.62 -2.39 -2.36
C PHE A 134 -13.01 -3.44 -3.39
N THR A 135 -14.31 -3.57 -3.62
CA THR A 135 -14.91 -4.46 -4.63
C THR A 135 -15.91 -3.65 -5.45
N PRO A 136 -15.54 -3.17 -6.66
CA PRO A 136 -16.45 -2.40 -7.49
C PRO A 136 -17.63 -3.29 -7.94
N GLN A 137 -18.85 -2.78 -7.81
CA GLN A 137 -20.03 -3.45 -8.33
C GLN A 137 -20.07 -3.34 -9.85
N GLN A 138 -20.06 -4.48 -10.52
CA GLN A 138 -20.20 -4.57 -11.97
C GLN A 138 -21.67 -4.38 -12.38
N ASN A 139 -21.90 -3.84 -13.57
CA ASN A 139 -23.23 -3.74 -14.20
C ASN A 139 -24.31 -3.10 -13.31
N ARG A 140 -23.93 -2.20 -12.39
CA ARG A 140 -24.87 -1.55 -11.47
C ARG A 140 -25.79 -0.53 -12.15
N TRP A 141 -25.48 -0.12 -13.38
CA TRP A 141 -26.19 0.94 -14.10
C TRP A 141 -26.92 0.40 -15.33
N LYS A 142 -28.01 1.08 -15.70
CA LYS A 142 -28.72 0.84 -16.96
C LYS A 142 -27.87 1.33 -18.14
N ALA A 143 -28.12 0.77 -19.33
CA ALA A 143 -27.47 1.17 -20.58
C ALA A 143 -28.05 2.48 -21.14
N ASP A 144 -28.06 3.53 -20.32
CA ASP A 144 -28.44 4.89 -20.69
C ASP A 144 -27.15 5.70 -20.89
N LEU A 145 -26.84 6.06 -22.14
CA LEU A 145 -25.57 6.70 -22.49
C LEU A 145 -25.44 8.10 -21.90
N ASP A 146 -26.53 8.86 -21.81
CA ASP A 146 -26.49 10.23 -21.28
C ASP A 146 -26.20 10.19 -19.78
N GLU A 147 -26.86 9.29 -19.05
CA GLU A 147 -26.62 9.11 -17.62
C GLU A 147 -25.23 8.54 -17.32
N ILE A 148 -24.73 7.61 -18.14
CA ILE A 148 -23.36 7.08 -18.02
C ILE A 148 -22.34 8.20 -18.26
N GLY A 149 -22.51 8.98 -19.33
CA GLY A 149 -21.62 10.07 -19.69
C GLY A 149 -21.55 11.15 -18.61
N ARG A 150 -22.71 11.58 -18.10
CA ARG A 150 -22.80 12.53 -16.98
C ARG A 150 -22.01 12.05 -15.77
N ARG A 151 -22.24 10.81 -15.32
CA ARG A 151 -21.55 10.23 -14.15
C ARG A 151 -20.06 10.08 -14.35
N TYR A 152 -19.64 9.73 -15.56
CA TYR A 152 -18.23 9.61 -15.89
C TYR A 152 -17.51 10.95 -15.77
N ILE A 153 -18.03 12.01 -16.41
CA ILE A 153 -17.43 13.34 -16.34
C ILE A 153 -17.51 13.93 -14.94
N GLU A 154 -18.60 13.71 -14.20
CA GLU A 154 -18.70 14.11 -12.78
C GLU A 154 -17.62 13.45 -11.94
N ALA A 155 -17.43 12.13 -12.06
CA ALA A 155 -16.38 11.43 -11.34
C ALA A 155 -14.99 11.94 -11.72
N VAL A 156 -14.71 12.11 -13.01
CA VAL A 156 -13.41 12.62 -13.48
C VAL A 156 -13.14 14.03 -12.96
N SER A 157 -14.11 14.93 -13.08
CA SER A 157 -13.95 16.33 -12.64
C SER A 157 -13.75 16.38 -11.12
N HIS A 158 -14.52 15.60 -10.37
CA HIS A 158 -14.40 15.54 -8.91
C HIS A 158 -13.02 15.07 -8.45
N GLU A 159 -12.47 14.02 -9.04
CA GLU A 159 -11.13 13.52 -8.70
C GLU A 159 -10.03 14.52 -9.09
N ILE A 160 -10.17 15.19 -10.24
CA ILE A 160 -9.24 16.25 -10.67
C ILE A 160 -9.29 17.41 -9.68
N ASP A 161 -10.48 17.89 -9.33
CA ASP A 161 -10.65 19.01 -8.39
C ASP A 161 -10.04 18.70 -7.02
N GLN A 162 -10.28 17.49 -6.48
CA GLN A 162 -9.69 17.09 -5.21
C GLN A 162 -8.15 17.09 -5.24
N TRP A 163 -7.55 16.60 -6.32
CA TRP A 163 -6.09 16.59 -6.48
C TRP A 163 -5.53 18.01 -6.67
N LEU A 164 -6.18 18.83 -7.50
CA LEU A 164 -5.79 20.23 -7.75
C LEU A 164 -5.81 21.05 -6.47
N ASN A 165 -6.80 20.83 -5.59
CA ASN A 165 -6.90 21.52 -4.30
C ASN A 165 -5.71 21.26 -3.35
N GLN A 166 -4.83 20.29 -3.65
CA GLN A 166 -3.62 20.03 -2.88
C GLN A 166 -2.38 20.79 -3.40
N ILE A 167 -2.50 21.41 -4.57
CA ILE A 167 -1.41 22.12 -5.24
C ILE A 167 -1.61 23.62 -5.01
N ASP A 168 -0.54 24.35 -4.74
CA ASP A 168 -0.61 25.81 -4.62
C ASP A 168 -1.05 26.43 -5.97
N ASP A 169 -1.96 27.40 -5.92
CA ASP A 169 -2.52 28.07 -7.11
C ASP A 169 -1.47 28.70 -8.05
N ARG A 170 -0.23 28.88 -7.59
CA ARG A 170 0.89 29.44 -8.37
C ARG A 170 1.79 28.38 -8.99
N GLU A 171 1.63 27.11 -8.64
CA GLU A 171 2.43 26.03 -9.20
C GLU A 171 1.98 25.73 -10.64
N LEU A 172 2.95 25.49 -11.52
CA LEU A 172 2.67 25.16 -12.91
C LEU A 172 2.39 23.65 -13.03
N ILE A 173 1.27 23.33 -13.68
CA ILE A 173 0.86 21.94 -13.89
C ILE A 173 1.25 21.49 -15.30
N GLY A 174 2.09 20.47 -15.37
CA GLY A 174 2.42 19.79 -16.63
C GLY A 174 1.36 18.77 -16.99
N VAL A 175 0.84 18.82 -18.23
CA VAL A 175 -0.11 17.84 -18.76
C VAL A 175 0.54 17.08 -19.92
N LEU A 176 0.61 15.75 -19.79
CA LEU A 176 1.21 14.87 -20.79
C LEU A 176 0.18 14.54 -21.88
N PHE A 177 0.20 15.29 -22.98
CA PHE A 177 -0.66 15.05 -24.13
C PHE A 177 -0.09 13.98 -25.07
N SER A 178 -0.89 12.97 -25.42
CA SER A 178 -0.51 11.88 -26.34
C SER A 178 -1.32 11.89 -27.66
N GLY A 179 -2.28 12.80 -27.82
CA GLY A 179 -3.05 13.02 -29.06
C GLY A 179 -4.45 12.37 -29.10
N GLY A 180 -4.84 11.66 -28.04
CA GLY A 180 -6.19 11.14 -27.82
C GLY A 180 -6.95 11.86 -26.71
#